data_AF-A0A849QYS5-F1
#
_entry.id   AF-A0A849QYS5-F1
#
_cell.length_a   1.000
_cell.length_b   1.000
_cell.length_c   1.000
_cell.angle_alpha   90.00
_cell.angle_beta   90.00
_cell.angle_gamma   90.00
#
_symmetry.space_group_name_H-M   'P 1'
#
loop_
_entity.id
_entity.type
_entity.pdbx_description
1 polymer ?
#
loop_
_entity_poly.entity_id
_entity_poly.type
_entity_poly.pdbx_seq_one_letter_code
_entity_poly.pdbx_strand_id
1 'polypeptide(L)'
;MPNETTTLLSGVDIYYLAAFLSIISVIITIFMFFLAILPYIKSKKDFSDLFIYRKVKELQQSDFAIQQPLHANAEVYKGRASDEAIKNSLKKHENVLVIGMPKSGKTRSIYQALKAVFPDFFVINVPPKDVEQVRFPLLKRNYLVVFDDLNKFSEGNFDFNLFLKKIKAKSKNLIVVSTCRSGNEFRLLKDETKQFFKSTFTTVVDLDE
;
A
#
# COMPACT_ATOMS: atom_id res chain seq x y z
N MET A 1 18.73 -4.21 80.34
CA MET A 1 19.54 -4.67 79.20
C MET A 1 18.61 -4.75 78.00
N PRO A 2 18.73 -3.87 77.00
CA PRO A 2 17.90 -3.98 75.80
C PRO A 2 18.40 -5.15 74.95
N ASN A 3 17.46 -6.00 74.52
CA ASN A 3 17.71 -7.18 73.69
C ASN A 3 18.32 -6.76 72.34
N GLU A 4 19.57 -7.13 72.11
CA GLU A 4 20.30 -6.93 70.84
C GLU A 4 19.63 -7.64 69.64
N THR A 5 18.74 -8.60 69.91
CA THR A 5 17.98 -9.34 68.87
C THR A 5 16.87 -8.50 68.21
N THR A 6 16.31 -7.51 68.90
CA THR A 6 15.24 -6.66 68.36
C THR A 6 15.73 -5.62 67.34
N THR A 7 16.99 -5.20 67.41
CA THR A 7 17.61 -4.23 66.49
C THR A 7 18.09 -4.85 65.18
N LEU A 8 18.35 -6.16 65.15
CA LEU A 8 18.81 -6.87 63.97
C LEU A 8 17.66 -7.25 63.01
N LEU A 9 16.49 -7.58 63.57
CA LEU A 9 15.29 -7.92 62.78
C LEU A 9 14.70 -6.70 62.03
N SER A 10 14.75 -5.51 62.62
CA SER A 10 14.22 -4.28 61.98
C SER A 10 15.05 -3.81 60.79
N GLY A 11 16.38 -4.01 60.81
CA GLY A 11 17.27 -3.60 59.72
C GLY A 11 17.12 -4.45 58.46
N VAL A 12 16.86 -5.75 58.63
CA VAL A 12 16.65 -6.70 57.52
C VAL A 12 15.34 -6.39 56.79
N ASP A 13 14.26 -6.10 57.53
CA ASP A 13 12.96 -5.74 56.94
C ASP A 13 13.00 -4.41 56.16
N ILE A 14 13.76 -3.41 56.66
CA ILE A 14 13.94 -2.13 55.97
C ILE A 14 14.69 -2.30 54.65
N TYR A 15 15.70 -3.18 54.61
CA TYR A 15 16.45 -3.46 53.39
C TYR A 15 15.57 -4.09 52.30
N TYR A 16 14.75 -5.08 52.66
CA TYR A 16 13.82 -5.71 51.71
C TYR A 16 12.76 -4.73 51.22
N LEU A 17 12.24 -3.86 52.09
CA LEU A 17 11.30 -2.81 51.70
C LEU A 17 11.94 -1.82 50.70
N ALA A 18 13.17 -1.38 50.96
CA ALA A 18 13.90 -0.50 50.07
C ALA A 18 14.20 -1.14 48.70
N ALA A 19 14.59 -2.42 48.70
CA ALA A 19 14.80 -3.18 47.47
C ALA A 19 13.49 -3.38 46.67
N PHE A 20 12.37 -3.60 47.35
CA PHE A 20 11.07 -3.70 46.70
C PHE A 20 10.63 -2.38 46.04
N LEU A 21 10.82 -1.25 46.74
CA LEU A 21 10.50 0.07 46.21
C LEU A 21 11.37 0.45 44.99
N SER A 22 12.65 0.05 44.98
CA SER A 22 13.53 0.30 43.83
C SER A 22 13.09 -0.50 42.60
N ILE A 23 12.68 -1.76 42.78
CA ILE A 23 12.14 -2.60 41.70
C ILE A 23 10.86 -1.98 41.14
N ILE A 24 9.94 -1.52 42.01
CA ILE A 24 8.72 -0.84 41.57
C ILE A 24 9.05 0.42 40.77
N SER A 25 10.01 1.22 41.24
CA SER A 25 10.43 2.44 40.53
C SER A 25 10.96 2.14 39.12
N VAL A 26 11.75 1.08 38.96
CA VAL A 26 12.26 0.64 37.66
C VAL A 26 11.11 0.18 36.75
N ILE A 27 10.17 -0.62 37.26
CA ILE A 27 9.01 -1.09 36.51
C ILE A 27 8.14 0.08 36.04
N ILE A 28 7.88 1.05 36.92
CA ILE A 28 7.10 2.26 36.58
C ILE A 28 7.83 3.06 35.50
N THR A 29 9.15 3.20 35.58
CA THR A 29 9.94 3.94 34.58
C THR A 29 9.88 3.27 33.21
N ILE A 30 10.02 1.94 33.16
CA ILE A 30 9.89 1.17 31.92
C ILE A 30 8.47 1.33 31.36
N PHE A 31 7.44 1.21 32.20
CA PHE A 31 6.05 1.35 31.79
C PHE A 31 5.75 2.75 31.24
N MET A 32 6.21 3.80 31.91
CA MET A 32 6.07 5.19 31.46
C MET A 32 6.81 5.45 30.15
N PHE A 33 7.99 4.83 29.96
CA PHE A 33 8.70 4.88 28.68
C PHE A 33 7.88 4.25 27.54
N PHE A 34 7.28 3.08 27.77
CA PHE A 34 6.38 2.45 26.79
C PHE A 34 5.15 3.31 26.50
N LEU A 35 4.51 3.89 27.53
CA LEU A 35 3.37 4.79 27.36
C LEU A 35 3.73 6.04 26.57
N ALA A 36 4.92 6.61 26.77
CA ALA A 36 5.40 7.77 26.02
C ALA A 36 5.68 7.44 24.54
N ILE A 37 6.11 6.22 24.23
CA ILE A 37 6.36 5.76 22.85
C ILE A 37 5.05 5.37 22.13
N LEU A 38 4.05 4.88 22.87
CA LEU A 38 2.76 4.44 22.33
C LEU A 38 2.09 5.44 21.37
N PRO A 39 1.95 6.75 21.68
CA PRO A 39 1.36 7.72 20.75
C PRO A 39 2.20 7.93 19.49
N TYR A 40 3.53 7.81 19.56
CA TYR A 40 4.41 7.88 18.39
C TYR A 40 4.24 6.67 17.47
N ILE A 41 3.91 5.51 18.02
CA ILE A 41 3.54 4.32 17.25
C ILE A 41 2.12 4.48 16.67
N LYS A 42 1.22 5.13 17.41
CA LYS A 42 -0.22 5.28 17.07
C LYS A 42 -0.52 6.40 16.07
N SER A 43 0.40 7.34 15.82
CA SER A 43 0.18 8.45 14.87
C SER A 43 0.25 8.03 13.40
N LYS A 44 0.72 6.81 13.10
CA LYS A 44 0.84 6.30 11.72
C LYS A 44 -0.42 5.53 11.35
N LYS A 45 -1.03 5.90 10.21
CA LYS A 45 -2.12 5.11 9.62
C LYS A 45 -1.58 3.78 9.13
N ASP A 46 -2.36 2.72 9.28
CA ASP A 46 -1.97 1.42 8.77
C ASP A 46 -2.09 1.40 7.23
N PHE A 47 -1.26 0.57 6.61
CA PHE A 47 -1.19 0.48 5.15
C PHE A 47 -2.55 0.17 4.52
N SER A 48 -3.34 -0.70 5.14
CA SER A 48 -4.70 -1.05 4.69
C SER A 48 -5.73 0.07 4.84
N ASP A 49 -5.46 1.08 5.68
CA ASP A 49 -6.37 2.22 5.87
C ASP A 49 -6.22 3.24 4.75
N LEU A 50 -5.03 3.28 4.15
CA LEU A 50 -4.66 4.23 3.10
C LEU A 50 -4.83 3.65 1.70
N PHE A 51 -4.70 2.34 1.57
CA PHE A 51 -4.69 1.65 0.29
C PHE A 51 -5.67 0.50 0.30
N ILE A 52 -6.25 0.23 -0.87
CA ILE A 52 -6.83 -1.09 -1.09
C ILE A 52 -5.67 -2.07 -1.12
N TYR A 53 -5.62 -2.92 -0.10
CA TYR A 53 -4.57 -3.90 0.11
C TYR A 53 -5.14 -5.30 0.32
N ARG A 54 -5.20 -6.10 -0.75
CA ARG A 54 -5.73 -7.47 -0.73
C ARG A 54 -5.20 -8.31 -1.88
N LYS A 55 -5.42 -9.63 -1.83
CA LYS A 55 -5.06 -10.49 -2.95
C LYS A 55 -5.93 -10.19 -4.16
N VAL A 56 -5.36 -10.33 -5.35
CA VAL A 56 -6.07 -10.15 -6.61
C VAL A 56 -7.34 -11.00 -6.66
N LYS A 57 -7.28 -12.28 -6.29
CA LYS A 57 -8.45 -13.17 -6.27
C LYS A 57 -9.59 -12.71 -5.36
N GLU A 58 -9.30 -11.88 -4.35
CA GLU A 58 -10.27 -11.31 -3.41
C GLU A 58 -10.77 -9.92 -3.84
N LEU A 59 -10.17 -9.30 -4.87
CA LEU A 59 -10.62 -8.01 -5.39
C LEU A 59 -12.08 -8.04 -5.84
N GLN A 60 -12.79 -6.96 -5.56
CA GLN A 60 -14.13 -6.69 -6.05
C GLN A 60 -14.08 -5.58 -7.08
N GLN A 61 -15.07 -5.50 -7.96
CA GLN A 61 -15.19 -4.41 -8.92
C GLN A 61 -15.33 -3.04 -8.23
N SER A 62 -15.99 -3.01 -7.07
CA SER A 62 -16.14 -1.82 -6.22
C SER A 62 -14.81 -1.26 -5.71
N ASP A 63 -13.78 -2.11 -5.54
CA ASP A 63 -12.44 -1.67 -5.14
C ASP A 63 -11.80 -0.75 -6.20
N PHE A 64 -12.27 -0.83 -7.45
CA PHE A 64 -11.83 0.02 -8.55
C PHE A 64 -12.88 1.06 -8.95
N ALA A 65 -13.91 1.26 -8.13
CA ALA A 65 -15.09 2.09 -8.46
C ALA A 65 -15.72 1.71 -9.82
N ILE A 66 -15.61 0.45 -10.24
CA ILE A 66 -16.23 -0.05 -11.47
C ILE A 66 -17.72 -0.21 -11.18
N GLN A 67 -18.54 0.57 -11.89
CA GLN A 67 -19.98 0.48 -11.79
C GLN A 67 -20.48 -0.85 -12.36
N GLN A 68 -21.29 -1.55 -11.58
CA GLN A 68 -22.09 -2.67 -12.08
C GLN A 68 -23.42 -2.13 -12.59
N PRO A 69 -23.78 -2.39 -13.86
CA PRO A 69 -25.10 -2.01 -14.35
C PRO A 69 -26.18 -2.72 -13.52
N LEU A 70 -27.23 -1.99 -13.14
CA LEU A 70 -28.42 -2.62 -12.57
C LEU A 70 -28.92 -3.69 -13.57
N HIS A 71 -29.11 -4.91 -13.09
CA HIS A 71 -29.57 -6.09 -13.85
C HIS A 71 -28.57 -6.74 -14.83
N ALA A 72 -27.31 -6.30 -14.89
CA ALA A 72 -26.30 -7.06 -15.62
C ALA A 72 -25.74 -8.20 -14.76
N ASN A 73 -25.59 -9.39 -15.35
CA ASN A 73 -24.78 -10.44 -14.76
C ASN A 73 -23.36 -9.90 -14.54
N ALA A 74 -22.91 -9.86 -13.29
CA ALA A 74 -21.62 -9.30 -12.88
C ALA A 74 -20.42 -9.89 -13.66
N GLU A 75 -20.60 -11.07 -14.25
CA GLU A 75 -19.59 -11.86 -14.93
C GLU A 75 -19.49 -11.64 -16.45
N VAL A 76 -20.49 -11.01 -17.10
CA VAL A 76 -20.48 -10.90 -18.57
C VAL A 76 -19.74 -9.62 -19.00
N TYR A 77 -18.42 -9.66 -18.89
CA TYR A 77 -17.55 -8.71 -19.60
C TYR A 77 -17.18 -9.30 -20.95
N LYS A 78 -17.59 -8.64 -22.04
CA LYS A 78 -17.14 -9.00 -23.38
C LYS A 78 -15.74 -8.42 -23.60
N GLY A 79 -14.74 -9.30 -23.60
CA GLY A 79 -13.35 -8.93 -23.81
C GLY A 79 -13.11 -8.32 -25.20
N ARG A 80 -12.12 -7.43 -25.27
CA ARG A 80 -11.63 -6.76 -26.48
C ARG A 80 -10.28 -7.31 -26.88
N ALA A 81 -9.86 -7.05 -28.13
CA ALA A 81 -8.54 -7.45 -28.60
C ALA A 81 -7.41 -6.82 -27.75
N SER A 82 -7.57 -5.56 -27.34
CA SER A 82 -6.63 -4.85 -26.47
C SER A 82 -6.52 -5.44 -25.06
N ASP A 83 -7.54 -6.15 -24.56
CA ASP A 83 -7.45 -6.84 -23.27
C ASP A 83 -6.45 -8.00 -23.32
N GLU A 84 -6.33 -8.68 -24.46
CA GLU A 84 -5.33 -9.72 -24.65
C GLU A 84 -3.91 -9.15 -24.68
N ALA A 85 -3.72 -7.95 -25.24
CA ALA A 85 -2.43 -7.26 -25.19
C ALA A 85 -2.01 -6.96 -23.74
N ILE A 86 -2.95 -6.47 -22.91
CA ILE A 86 -2.71 -6.24 -21.48
C ILE A 86 -2.36 -7.58 -20.79
N LYS A 87 -3.16 -8.63 -20.98
CA LYS A 87 -2.90 -9.95 -20.37
C LYS A 87 -1.54 -10.52 -20.78
N ASN A 88 -1.17 -10.43 -22.04
CA ASN A 88 0.09 -10.97 -22.55
C ASN A 88 1.30 -10.22 -21.98
N SER A 89 1.21 -8.90 -21.85
CA SER A 89 2.23 -8.07 -21.21
C SER A 89 2.38 -8.43 -19.73
N LEU A 90 1.24 -8.56 -19.03
CA LEU A 90 1.23 -8.98 -17.63
C LEU A 90 1.82 -10.40 -17.45
N LYS A 91 1.52 -11.37 -18.32
CA LYS A 91 2.13 -12.72 -18.24
C LYS A 91 3.66 -12.66 -18.34
N LYS A 92 4.20 -11.69 -19.09
CA LYS A 92 5.65 -11.43 -19.19
C LYS A 92 6.22 -10.63 -18.00
N HIS A 93 5.40 -10.33 -16.99
CA HIS A 93 5.75 -9.52 -15.82
C HIS A 93 6.18 -8.09 -16.19
N GLU A 94 5.64 -7.55 -17.28
CA GLU A 94 5.88 -6.18 -17.74
C GLU A 94 5.03 -5.17 -16.95
N ASN A 95 5.56 -3.95 -16.81
CA ASN A 95 4.82 -2.82 -16.27
C ASN A 95 3.99 -2.18 -17.39
N VAL A 96 2.69 -2.04 -17.17
CA VAL A 96 1.74 -1.69 -18.23
C VAL A 96 1.08 -0.36 -17.96
N LEU A 97 1.12 0.53 -18.95
CA LEU A 97 0.31 1.73 -19.00
C LEU A 97 -0.84 1.51 -19.99
N VAL A 98 -2.07 1.70 -19.54
CA VAL A 98 -3.27 1.64 -20.39
C VAL A 98 -3.78 3.05 -20.66
N ILE A 99 -3.81 3.44 -21.92
CA ILE A 99 -4.25 4.76 -22.39
C ILE A 99 -5.62 4.62 -23.05
N GLY A 100 -6.41 5.70 -23.02
CA GLY A 100 -7.65 5.78 -23.78
C GLY A 100 -8.59 6.87 -23.26
N MET A 101 -9.68 7.13 -23.97
CA MET A 101 -10.67 8.14 -23.63
C MET A 101 -11.33 7.87 -22.27
N PRO A 102 -11.85 8.90 -21.56
CA PRO A 102 -12.68 8.70 -20.40
C PRO A 102 -13.84 7.72 -20.68
N LYS A 103 -14.14 6.84 -19.72
CA LYS A 103 -15.14 5.76 -19.83
C LYS A 103 -14.86 4.70 -20.92
N SER A 104 -13.69 4.69 -21.55
CA SER A 104 -13.32 3.63 -22.50
C SER A 104 -13.21 2.25 -21.86
N GLY A 105 -13.14 2.14 -20.53
CA GLY A 105 -13.12 0.86 -19.81
C GLY A 105 -11.73 0.42 -19.33
N LYS A 106 -10.71 1.28 -19.39
CA LYS A 106 -9.32 1.02 -18.93
C LYS A 106 -9.23 0.27 -17.59
N THR A 107 -9.87 0.82 -16.56
CA THR A 107 -9.83 0.26 -15.20
C THR A 107 -10.48 -1.13 -15.16
N ARG A 108 -11.55 -1.36 -15.95
CA ARG A 108 -12.20 -2.66 -16.08
C ARG A 108 -11.32 -3.66 -16.83
N SER A 109 -10.66 -3.25 -17.92
CA SER A 109 -9.71 -4.08 -18.66
C SER A 109 -8.55 -4.55 -17.78
N ILE A 110 -7.96 -3.63 -16.99
CA ILE A 110 -6.93 -3.97 -16.01
C ILE A 110 -7.47 -4.95 -14.98
N TYR A 111 -8.59 -4.64 -14.31
CA TYR A 111 -9.18 -5.51 -13.30
C TYR A 111 -9.34 -6.96 -13.80
N GLN A 112 -9.87 -7.13 -15.01
CA GLN A 112 -10.06 -8.45 -15.63
C GLN A 112 -8.74 -9.14 -15.95
N ALA A 113 -7.77 -8.40 -16.50
CA ALA A 113 -6.46 -8.95 -16.80
C ALA A 113 -5.69 -9.36 -15.51
N LEU A 114 -5.77 -8.56 -14.45
CA LEU A 114 -5.16 -8.89 -13.16
C LEU A 114 -5.73 -10.18 -12.60
N LYS A 115 -7.06 -10.29 -12.52
CA LYS A 115 -7.77 -11.48 -12.04
C LYS A 115 -7.33 -12.75 -12.77
N ALA A 116 -7.15 -12.66 -14.08
CA ALA A 116 -6.77 -13.79 -14.91
C ALA A 116 -5.29 -14.21 -14.75
N VAL A 117 -4.37 -13.25 -14.58
CA VAL A 117 -2.92 -13.52 -14.65
C VAL A 117 -2.27 -13.67 -13.28
N PHE A 118 -2.70 -12.91 -12.27
CA PHE A 118 -1.99 -12.80 -10.99
C PHE A 118 -2.87 -13.04 -9.76
N PRO A 119 -3.64 -14.14 -9.67
CA PRO A 119 -4.62 -14.34 -8.60
C PRO A 119 -4.04 -14.24 -7.17
N ASP A 120 -2.76 -14.57 -6.97
CA ASP A 120 -2.10 -14.56 -5.67
C ASP A 120 -1.22 -13.33 -5.38
N PHE A 121 -1.15 -12.35 -6.30
CA PHE A 121 -0.47 -11.08 -6.00
C PHE A 121 -1.32 -10.24 -5.05
N PHE A 122 -0.65 -9.42 -4.24
CA PHE A 122 -1.30 -8.39 -3.44
C PHE A 122 -1.39 -7.11 -4.24
N VAL A 123 -2.61 -6.62 -4.46
CA VAL A 123 -2.85 -5.33 -5.10
C VAL A 123 -2.74 -4.22 -4.08
N ILE A 124 -2.13 -3.12 -4.52
CA ILE A 124 -2.06 -1.84 -3.84
C ILE A 124 -2.66 -0.82 -4.80
N ASN A 125 -3.94 -0.49 -4.63
CA ASN A 125 -4.56 0.61 -5.37
C ASN A 125 -4.22 1.93 -4.66
N VAL A 126 -3.46 2.79 -5.33
CA VAL A 126 -2.95 4.04 -4.77
C VAL A 126 -3.99 5.14 -5.00
N PRO A 127 -4.47 5.83 -3.95
CA PRO A 127 -5.33 6.98 -4.14
C PRO A 127 -4.52 8.21 -4.61
N PRO A 128 -5.12 9.13 -5.39
CA PRO A 128 -4.46 10.36 -5.83
C PRO A 128 -4.45 11.41 -4.70
N LYS A 129 -3.71 11.12 -3.64
CA LYS A 129 -3.57 11.96 -2.45
C LYS A 129 -2.15 11.85 -1.92
N ASP A 130 -1.67 12.85 -1.19
CA ASP A 130 -0.38 12.73 -0.51
C ASP A 130 -0.43 11.61 0.52
N VAL A 131 0.48 10.66 0.36
CA VAL A 131 0.62 9.52 1.26
C VAL A 131 1.85 9.71 2.13
N GLU A 132 1.73 10.58 3.12
CA GLU A 132 2.79 10.76 4.10
C GLU A 132 2.78 9.65 5.16
N GLN A 133 3.98 9.14 5.46
CA GLN A 133 4.28 8.24 6.58
C GLN A 133 3.43 6.96 6.70
N VAL A 134 3.62 6.01 5.77
CA VAL A 134 2.98 4.68 5.86
C VAL A 134 3.89 3.62 6.46
N ARG A 135 3.31 2.79 7.32
CA ARG A 135 3.94 1.55 7.80
C ARG A 135 3.65 0.41 6.83
N PHE A 136 4.61 0.09 5.96
CA PHE A 136 4.49 -1.04 5.04
C PHE A 136 4.46 -2.39 5.76
N PRO A 137 3.77 -3.41 5.21
CA PRO A 137 3.84 -4.77 5.72
C PRO A 137 5.27 -5.28 5.86
N LEU A 138 5.56 -6.02 6.94
CA LEU A 138 6.91 -6.52 7.23
C LEU A 138 7.34 -7.63 6.26
N LEU A 139 6.42 -8.52 5.90
CA LEU A 139 6.73 -9.67 5.04
C LEU A 139 6.81 -9.25 3.58
N LYS A 140 7.86 -9.73 2.90
CA LYS A 140 8.00 -9.53 1.45
C LYS A 140 6.95 -10.35 0.68
N ARG A 141 6.25 -9.72 -0.25
CA ARG A 141 5.20 -10.35 -1.09
C ARG A 141 5.34 -9.98 -2.56
N ASN A 142 4.62 -10.68 -3.43
CA ASN A 142 4.44 -10.25 -4.81
C ASN A 142 3.39 -9.14 -4.83
N TYR A 143 3.80 -7.93 -5.23
CA TYR A 143 2.95 -6.76 -5.23
C TYR A 143 2.60 -6.32 -6.65
N LEU A 144 1.37 -5.86 -6.80
CA LEU A 144 0.91 -5.16 -7.97
C LEU A 144 0.41 -3.77 -7.55
N VAL A 145 1.12 -2.73 -7.98
CA VAL A 145 0.76 -1.35 -7.69
C VAL A 145 -0.10 -0.84 -8.83
N VAL A 146 -1.29 -0.33 -8.49
CA VAL A 146 -2.17 0.33 -9.45
C VAL A 146 -2.23 1.82 -9.17
N PHE A 147 -1.94 2.61 -10.19
CA PHE A 147 -2.27 4.05 -10.21
C PHE A 147 -3.41 4.26 -11.21
N ASP A 148 -4.64 4.39 -10.70
CA ASP A 148 -5.80 4.61 -11.54
C ASP A 148 -6.00 6.10 -11.83
N ASP A 149 -6.02 6.43 -13.11
CA ASP A 149 -6.08 7.76 -13.69
C ASP A 149 -4.90 8.62 -13.23
N LEU A 150 -3.72 8.40 -13.83
CA LEU A 150 -2.50 9.15 -13.52
C LEU A 150 -2.69 10.66 -13.64
N ASN A 151 -3.64 11.12 -14.45
CA ASN A 151 -3.99 12.53 -14.57
C ASN A 151 -4.55 13.12 -13.25
N LYS A 152 -5.06 12.31 -12.32
CA LYS A 152 -5.47 12.79 -10.98
C LYS A 152 -4.29 13.04 -10.05
N PHE A 153 -3.13 12.50 -10.37
CA PHE A 153 -1.93 12.64 -9.53
C PHE A 153 -1.12 13.89 -9.89
N SER A 154 -1.35 14.53 -11.05
CA SER A 154 -0.69 15.79 -11.40
C SER A 154 -1.13 16.97 -10.52
N GLU A 155 -2.30 16.86 -9.89
CA GLU A 155 -2.79 17.87 -8.93
C GLU A 155 -2.09 17.79 -7.56
N GLY A 156 -1.40 16.67 -7.26
CA GLY A 156 -0.73 16.44 -5.98
C GLY A 156 0.80 16.35 -6.13
N ASN A 157 1.52 16.58 -5.04
CA ASN A 157 2.99 16.44 -5.00
C ASN A 157 3.41 14.97 -4.78
N PHE A 158 2.79 14.04 -5.50
CA PHE A 158 3.02 12.61 -5.29
C PHE A 158 4.37 12.16 -5.89
N ASP A 159 5.32 11.78 -5.03
CA ASP A 159 6.61 11.22 -5.48
C ASP A 159 6.49 9.72 -5.80
N PHE A 160 6.18 9.44 -7.07
CA PHE A 160 6.10 8.08 -7.60
C PHE A 160 7.38 7.27 -7.40
N ASN A 161 8.55 7.90 -7.58
CA ASN A 161 9.83 7.21 -7.52
C ASN A 161 10.14 6.77 -6.10
N LEU A 162 9.95 7.66 -5.13
CA LEU A 162 10.13 7.34 -3.72
C LEU A 162 9.14 6.27 -3.26
N PHE A 163 7.87 6.38 -3.67
CA PHE A 163 6.85 5.40 -3.33
C PHE A 163 7.19 4.00 -3.88
N LEU A 164 7.49 3.90 -5.19
CA LEU A 164 7.85 2.63 -5.81
C LEU A 164 9.16 2.06 -5.26
N LYS A 165 10.14 2.89 -4.92
CA LYS A 165 11.37 2.45 -4.25
C LYS A 165 11.08 1.78 -2.91
N LYS A 166 10.18 2.37 -2.10
CA LYS A 166 9.75 1.79 -0.80
C LYS A 166 9.03 0.47 -0.98
N ILE A 167 8.10 0.37 -1.93
CA ILE A 167 7.40 -0.88 -2.25
C ILE A 167 8.39 -1.94 -2.74
N LYS A 168 9.27 -1.61 -3.69
CA LYS A 168 10.25 -2.54 -4.27
C LYS A 168 11.14 -3.16 -3.20
N ALA A 169 11.56 -2.40 -2.20
CA ALA A 169 12.35 -2.91 -1.07
C ALA A 169 11.59 -3.98 -0.23
N LYS A 170 10.26 -3.97 -0.28
CA LYS A 170 9.35 -4.93 0.38
C LYS A 170 8.75 -5.95 -0.60
N SER A 171 9.10 -5.91 -1.88
CA SER A 171 8.58 -6.84 -2.88
C SER A 171 9.50 -8.05 -3.06
N LYS A 172 8.90 -9.20 -3.36
CA LYS A 172 9.57 -10.31 -4.06
C LYS A 172 9.58 -10.03 -5.57
N ASN A 173 8.40 -9.72 -6.10
CA ASN A 173 8.17 -9.21 -7.45
C ASN A 173 7.30 -7.95 -7.35
N LEU A 174 7.55 -6.98 -8.23
CA LEU A 174 6.77 -5.75 -8.31
C LEU A 174 6.34 -5.54 -9.76
N ILE A 175 5.03 -5.46 -9.97
CA ILE A 175 4.43 -5.05 -11.24
C ILE A 175 3.69 -3.74 -11.01
N VAL A 176 3.86 -2.79 -11.91
CA VAL A 176 3.17 -1.51 -11.89
C VAL A 176 2.21 -1.47 -13.06
N VAL A 177 0.95 -1.16 -12.77
CA VAL A 177 -0.09 -0.98 -13.78
C VAL A 177 -0.73 0.38 -13.58
N SER A 178 -0.97 1.11 -14.67
CA SER A 178 -1.57 2.43 -14.58
C SER A 178 -2.56 2.69 -15.69
N THR A 179 -3.53 3.57 -15.44
CA THR A 179 -4.38 4.13 -16.48
C THR A 179 -4.06 5.60 -16.69
N CYS A 180 -4.21 6.07 -17.93
CA CYS A 180 -4.08 7.48 -18.28
C CYS A 180 -5.15 7.84 -19.33
N ARG A 181 -5.59 9.08 -19.33
CA ARG A 181 -6.44 9.62 -20.41
C ARG A 181 -5.60 9.85 -21.65
N SER A 182 -6.16 9.60 -22.83
CA SER A 182 -5.52 9.86 -24.12
C SER A 182 -5.55 11.35 -24.50
N GLY A 183 -4.96 11.70 -25.65
CA GLY A 183 -4.99 13.07 -26.18
C GLY A 183 -4.01 14.04 -25.50
N ASN A 184 -4.40 15.32 -25.37
CA ASN A 184 -3.54 16.36 -24.82
C ASN A 184 -3.21 16.14 -23.34
N GLU A 185 -4.13 15.55 -22.57
CA GLU A 185 -3.92 15.19 -21.16
C GLU A 185 -2.75 14.21 -21.00
N PHE A 186 -2.61 13.22 -21.90
CA PHE A 186 -1.47 12.32 -21.89
C PHE A 186 -0.15 13.05 -22.19
N ARG A 187 -0.16 13.96 -23.18
CA ARG A 187 1.05 14.67 -23.60
C ARG A 187 1.62 15.53 -22.48
N LEU A 188 0.76 16.33 -21.84
CA LEU A 188 1.14 17.20 -20.72
C LEU A 188 1.72 16.40 -19.56
N LEU A 189 1.01 15.35 -19.13
CA LEU A 189 1.45 14.49 -18.04
C LEU A 189 2.77 13.78 -18.37
N LYS A 190 2.93 13.30 -19.60
CA LYS A 190 4.15 12.64 -20.08
C LYS A 190 5.34 13.59 -20.08
N ASP A 191 5.15 14.87 -20.32
CA ASP A 191 6.23 15.85 -20.29
C ASP A 191 6.61 16.24 -18.85
N GLU A 192 5.63 16.44 -17.97
CA GLU A 192 5.84 16.74 -16.54
C GLU A 192 6.50 15.58 -15.78
N THR A 193 6.09 14.34 -16.08
CA THR A 193 6.54 13.13 -15.36
C THR A 193 7.34 12.18 -16.25
N LYS A 194 8.01 12.73 -17.27
CA LYS A 194 8.72 11.99 -18.32
C LYS A 194 9.66 10.91 -17.81
N GLN A 195 10.38 11.21 -16.74
CA GLN A 195 11.31 10.27 -16.13
C GLN A 195 10.59 9.06 -15.55
N PHE A 196 9.48 9.26 -14.83
CA PHE A 196 8.67 8.20 -14.26
C PHE A 196 8.08 7.30 -15.35
N PHE A 197 7.49 7.90 -16.39
CA PHE A 197 6.91 7.13 -17.50
C PHE A 197 7.95 6.25 -18.19
N LYS A 198 9.10 6.83 -18.54
CA LYS A 198 10.17 6.09 -19.24
C LYS A 198 10.84 5.03 -18.37
N SER A 199 10.98 5.27 -17.06
CA SER A 199 11.66 4.34 -16.15
C SER A 199 10.75 3.21 -15.68
N THR A 200 9.43 3.43 -15.68
CA THR A 200 8.47 2.51 -15.08
C THR A 200 7.79 1.63 -16.11
N PHE A 201 7.20 2.20 -17.17
CA PHE A 201 6.36 1.43 -18.08
C PHE A 201 7.16 0.88 -19.25
N THR A 202 7.12 -0.45 -19.39
CA THR A 202 7.74 -1.15 -20.53
C THR A 202 6.77 -1.27 -21.69
N THR A 203 5.47 -1.35 -21.39
CA THR A 203 4.44 -1.57 -22.40
C THR A 203 3.33 -0.54 -22.24
N VAL A 204 2.91 0.03 -23.37
CA VAL A 204 1.80 0.96 -23.47
C VAL A 204 0.73 0.32 -24.36
N VAL A 205 -0.50 0.24 -23.86
CA VAL A 205 -1.65 -0.28 -24.60
C VAL A 205 -2.67 0.83 -24.74
N ASP A 206 -3.01 1.18 -25.98
CA ASP A 206 -4.11 2.12 -26.28
C ASP A 206 -5.43 1.35 -26.42
N LEU A 207 -6.50 1.87 -25.83
CA LEU A 207 -7.86 1.33 -25.94
C LEU A 207 -8.74 2.10 -26.94
N ASP A 208 -8.23 3.21 -27.49
CA ASP A 208 -8.94 4.00 -28.49
C ASP A 208 -8.67 3.51 -29.93
N GLU A 209 -7.65 2.66 -30.12
CA GLU A 209 -7.35 1.92 -31.35
C GLU A 209 -8.17 0.63 -31.48
#